data_AF-A0A9W7ENL7-F1
#
_entry.id   AF-A0A9W7ENL7-F1
#
_cell.length_a   1.000
_cell.length_b   1.000
_cell.length_c   1.000
_cell.angle_alpha   90.00
_cell.angle_beta   90.00
_cell.angle_gamma   90.00
#
_symmetry.space_group_name_H-M   'P 1'
#
loop_
_entity.id
_entity.type
_entity.pdbx_description
1 polymer ?
#
loop_
_entity_poly.entity_id
_entity_poly.type
_entity_poly.pdbx_seq_one_letter_code
_entity_poly.pdbx_strand_id
1 'polypeptide(L)'
;MTCMIGNVLALIASFTSSNQSFIDLLGGVMAVMNILSFMLFMCRYNRELEKALDREAEWAAGVKINSSLGAELKDAVGEWNLLVMNIEDDDDSWISATDATGKRYYIHRETNKTVWTKP
;
A
#
# COMPACT_ATOMS: atom_id res chain seq x y z
N MET A 1 -31.49 63.27 16.71
CA MET A 1 -31.50 61.87 16.22
C MET A 1 -31.04 60.83 17.24
N THR A 2 -30.37 61.21 18.34
CA THR A 2 -29.89 60.28 19.39
C THR A 2 -30.98 59.68 20.29
N CYS A 3 -32.13 60.33 20.46
CA CYS A 3 -33.24 59.86 21.31
C CYS A 3 -33.94 58.59 20.77
N MET A 4 -34.04 58.44 19.44
CA MET A 4 -34.68 57.26 18.82
C MET A 4 -33.87 55.97 19.03
N ILE A 5 -32.54 56.07 19.06
CA ILE A 5 -31.63 54.93 19.21
C ILE A 5 -31.70 54.35 20.64
N GLY A 6 -31.84 55.22 21.65
CA GLY A 6 -31.98 54.79 23.05
C GLY A 6 -33.25 53.97 23.30
N ASN A 7 -34.38 54.37 22.71
CA ASN A 7 -35.64 53.63 22.84
C ASN A 7 -35.58 52.26 22.17
N VAL A 8 -34.94 52.16 21.00
CA VAL A 8 -34.78 50.88 20.31
C VAL A 8 -33.92 49.91 21.13
N LEU A 9 -32.82 50.39 21.73
CA LEU A 9 -31.96 49.56 22.58
C LEU A 9 -32.67 49.09 23.86
N ALA A 10 -33.48 49.95 24.49
CA ALA A 10 -34.26 49.59 25.69
C ALA A 10 -35.35 48.53 25.38
N LEU A 11 -35.95 48.61 24.19
CA LEU A 11 -36.97 47.67 23.73
C LEU A 11 -36.35 46.30 23.42
N ILE A 12 -35.17 46.28 22.80
CA ILE A 12 -34.40 45.06 22.57
C ILE A 12 -33.96 44.44 23.90
N ALA A 13 -33.44 45.23 24.84
CA ALA A 13 -33.01 44.75 26.15
C ALA A 13 -34.16 44.14 26.98
N SER A 14 -35.34 44.75 26.92
CA SER A 14 -36.55 44.24 27.59
C SER A 14 -37.09 42.97 26.92
N PHE A 15 -36.97 42.87 25.59
CA PHE A 15 -37.35 41.68 24.85
C PHE A 15 -36.39 40.50 25.11
N THR A 16 -35.08 40.78 25.26
CA THR A 16 -34.09 39.76 25.63
C THR A 16 -34.25 39.30 27.07
N SER A 17 -34.54 40.19 28.01
CA SER A 17 -34.75 39.79 29.42
C SER A 17 -36.02 38.98 29.62
N SER A 18 -37.09 39.30 28.88
CA SER A 18 -38.34 38.53 28.90
C SER A 18 -38.20 37.12 28.34
N ASN A 19 -37.20 36.88 27.48
CA ASN A 19 -36.98 35.61 26.78
C ASN A 19 -35.68 34.91 27.22
N GLN A 20 -35.05 35.35 28.31
CA GLN A 20 -33.77 34.80 28.76
C GLN A 20 -33.84 33.29 29.01
N SER A 21 -34.94 32.81 29.60
CA SER A 21 -35.17 31.37 29.81
C SER A 21 -35.26 30.56 28.51
N PHE A 22 -35.80 31.15 27.44
CA PHE A 22 -35.86 30.54 26.11
C PHE A 22 -34.48 30.53 25.43
N ILE A 23 -33.69 31.59 25.61
CA ILE A 23 -32.30 31.66 25.13
C ILE A 23 -31.43 30.62 25.83
N ASP A 24 -31.58 30.44 27.14
CA ASP A 24 -30.85 29.44 27.92
C ASP A 24 -31.25 28.00 27.51
N LEU A 25 -32.54 27.78 27.24
CA LEU A 25 -33.04 26.51 26.70
C LEU A 25 -32.41 26.20 25.32
N LEU A 26 -32.40 27.17 24.41
CA LEU A 26 -31.76 27.02 23.09
C LEU A 26 -30.26 26.79 23.21
N GLY A 27 -29.57 27.50 24.12
CA GLY A 27 -28.16 27.28 24.41
C GLY A 27 -27.88 25.86 24.91
N GLY A 28 -28.72 25.35 25.81
CA GLY A 28 -28.66 23.96 26.29
C GLY A 28 -28.87 22.94 25.18
N VAL A 29 -29.87 23.14 24.30
CA VAL A 29 -30.13 22.26 23.16
C VAL A 29 -28.95 22.24 22.19
N MET A 30 -28.38 23.40 21.86
CA MET A 30 -27.21 23.49 20.99
C MET A 30 -25.98 22.80 21.58
N ALA A 31 -25.77 22.92 22.90
CA ALA A 31 -24.69 22.21 23.59
C ALA A 31 -24.86 20.68 23.52
N VAL A 32 -26.08 20.18 23.76
CA VAL A 32 -26.40 18.75 23.66
C VAL A 32 -26.24 18.24 22.23
N MET A 33 -26.70 18.99 21.23
CA MET A 33 -26.52 18.64 19.83
C MET A 33 -25.04 18.61 19.44
N ASN A 34 -24.22 19.54 19.93
CA ASN A 34 -22.80 19.57 19.65
C ASN A 34 -22.06 18.37 20.29
N ILE A 35 -22.41 18.01 21.53
CA ILE A 35 -21.87 16.83 22.22
C ILE A 35 -22.28 15.53 21.50
N LEU A 36 -23.54 15.41 21.06
CA LEU A 36 -24.01 14.28 20.26
C LEU A 36 -23.29 14.19 18.92
N SER A 37 -23.09 15.32 18.25
CA SER A 37 -22.32 15.39 16.99
C SER A 37 -20.88 14.94 17.21
N PHE A 38 -20.25 15.38 18.31
CA PHE A 38 -18.91 14.97 18.69
C PHE A 38 -18.83 13.47 19.01
N MET A 39 -19.80 12.91 19.75
CA MET A 39 -19.84 11.48 20.02
C MET A 39 -20.04 10.66 18.74
N LEU A 40 -20.92 11.08 17.82
CA LEU A 40 -21.10 10.41 16.54
C LEU A 40 -19.83 10.50 15.68
N PHE A 41 -19.14 11.64 15.71
CA PHE A 41 -17.85 11.82 15.06
C PHE A 41 -16.80 10.86 15.64
N MET A 42 -16.70 10.76 16.96
CA MET A 42 -15.78 9.83 17.64
C MET A 42 -16.13 8.37 17.37
N CYS A 43 -17.42 8.00 17.36
CA CYS A 43 -17.86 6.65 17.00
C CYS A 43 -17.50 6.31 15.55
N ARG A 44 -17.66 7.26 14.62
CA ARG A 44 -17.27 7.07 13.22
C ARG A 44 -15.75 6.95 13.09
N TYR A 45 -15.00 7.79 13.80
CA TYR A 45 -13.54 7.77 13.81
C TYR A 45 -13.01 6.44 14.37
N ASN A 46 -13.57 5.94 15.48
CA ASN A 46 -13.16 4.68 16.09
C ASN A 46 -13.40 3.48 15.17
N ARG A 47 -14.52 3.47 14.43
CA ARG A 47 -14.81 2.41 13.45
C ARG A 47 -13.80 2.40 12.29
N GLU A 48 -13.32 3.56 11.86
CA GLU A 48 -12.31 3.62 10.80
C GLU A 48 -10.92 3.21 11.30
N LEU A 49 -10.60 3.44 12.58
CA LEU A 49 -9.39 2.94 13.23
C LEU A 49 -9.37 1.41 13.32
N GLU A 50 -10.49 0.78 13.69
CA GLU A 50 -10.59 -0.69 13.74
C GLU A 50 -10.29 -1.32 12.37
N LYS A 51 -10.85 -0.76 11.29
CA LYS A 51 -10.56 -1.21 9.92
C LYS A 51 -9.11 -0.97 9.46
N ALA A 52 -8.42 0.00 10.05
CA ALA A 52 -7.01 0.23 9.75
C ALA A 52 -6.14 -0.83 10.43
N LEU A 53 -6.46 -1.19 11.67
CA LEU A 53 -5.75 -2.22 12.44
C LEU A 53 -5.88 -3.61 11.80
N ASP A 54 -7.07 -3.98 11.32
CA ASP A 54 -7.28 -5.26 10.63
C ASP A 54 -6.43 -5.37 9.35
N ARG A 55 -6.29 -4.27 8.59
CA ARG A 55 -5.47 -4.23 7.37
C ARG A 55 -3.97 -4.37 7.66
N GLU A 56 -3.49 -3.82 8.77
CA GLU A 56 -2.08 -4.01 9.19
C GLU A 56 -1.82 -5.46 9.63
N ALA A 57 -2.78 -6.10 10.30
CA ALA A 57 -2.67 -7.51 10.69
C ALA A 57 -2.61 -8.44 9.46
N GLU A 58 -3.42 -8.19 8.44
CA GLU A 58 -3.38 -8.93 7.17
C GLU A 58 -2.05 -8.72 6.42
N TRP A 59 -1.55 -7.48 6.38
CA TRP A 59 -0.27 -7.18 5.73
C TRP A 59 0.91 -7.87 6.44
N ALA A 60 0.92 -7.90 7.77
CA ALA A 60 1.93 -8.60 8.56
C ALA A 60 1.92 -10.12 8.31
N ALA A 61 0.75 -10.74 8.16
CA ALA A 61 0.63 -12.15 7.82
C ALA A 61 1.17 -12.44 6.41
N GLY A 62 0.84 -11.59 5.42
CA GLY A 62 1.36 -11.70 4.06
C GLY A 62 2.88 -11.54 3.97
N VAL A 63 3.47 -10.61 4.72
CA VAL A 63 4.92 -10.39 4.79
C VAL A 63 5.65 -11.63 5.33
N LYS A 64 5.08 -12.31 6.33
CA LYS A 64 5.66 -13.53 6.91
C LYS A 64 5.67 -14.71 5.93
N ILE A 65 4.65 -14.83 5.08
CA ILE A 65 4.57 -15.87 4.05
C ILE A 65 5.59 -15.60 2.93
N ASN A 66 5.73 -14.34 2.50
CA ASN A 66 6.69 -13.98 1.46
C ASN A 66 8.15 -14.19 1.91
N SER A 67 8.47 -13.97 3.19
CA SER A 67 9.83 -14.19 3.69
C SER A 67 10.17 -15.68 3.84
N SER A 68 9.21 -16.53 4.25
CA SER A 68 9.42 -17.98 4.29
C SER A 68 9.54 -18.57 2.89
N LEU A 69 8.66 -18.17 1.96
CA LEU A 69 8.71 -18.62 0.57
C LEU A 69 10.00 -18.15 -0.12
N GLY A 70 10.46 -16.93 0.17
CA GLY A 70 11.72 -16.42 -0.37
C GLY A 70 12.95 -17.19 0.11
N ALA A 71 12.93 -17.72 1.34
CA ALA A 71 14.00 -18.59 1.85
C ALA A 71 13.98 -19.97 1.19
N GLU A 72 12.82 -20.62 1.13
CA GLU A 72 12.66 -21.94 0.49
C GLU A 72 13.00 -21.91 -1.01
N LEU A 73 12.59 -20.85 -1.71
CA LEU A 73 12.85 -20.71 -3.14
C LEU A 73 14.32 -20.41 -3.42
N LYS A 74 15.03 -19.72 -2.51
CA LYS A 74 16.47 -19.48 -2.61
C LYS A 74 17.27 -20.77 -2.42
N ASP A 75 16.86 -21.62 -1.48
CA ASP A 75 17.49 -22.92 -1.24
C ASP A 75 17.24 -23.87 -2.42
N ALA A 76 16.00 -23.92 -2.92
CA ALA A 76 15.65 -24.69 -4.11
C ALA A 76 16.42 -24.22 -5.35
N VAL A 77 16.50 -22.90 -5.60
CA VAL A 77 17.28 -22.35 -6.72
C VAL A 77 18.77 -22.64 -6.55
N GLY A 78 19.31 -22.62 -5.32
CA GLY A 78 20.68 -23.02 -5.04
C GLY A 78 20.97 -24.49 -5.39
N GLU A 79 20.02 -25.38 -5.09
CA GLU A 79 20.10 -26.81 -5.40
C GLU A 79 20.02 -27.07 -6.91
N TRP A 80 19.12 -26.40 -7.62
CA TRP A 80 19.03 -26.47 -9.09
C TRP A 80 20.26 -25.87 -9.78
N ASN A 81 20.84 -24.79 -9.25
CA ASN A 81 22.03 -24.16 -9.83
C ASN A 81 23.26 -25.10 -9.77
N LEU A 82 23.35 -25.97 -8.77
CA LEU A 82 24.38 -27.00 -8.68
C LEU A 82 24.15 -28.17 -9.65
N LEU A 83 22.91 -28.45 -10.01
CA LEU A 83 22.57 -29.49 -10.99
C LEU A 83 22.75 -28.99 -12.44
N VAL A 84 22.42 -27.73 -12.72
CA VAL A 84 22.55 -27.13 -14.06
C VAL A 84 24.02 -26.91 -14.45
N MET A 85 24.94 -26.69 -13.50
CA MET A 85 26.38 -26.59 -13.82
C MET A 85 27.11 -27.94 -13.91
N ASN A 86 26.43 -29.07 -13.62
CA ASN A 86 27.00 -30.42 -13.74
C ASN A 86 26.48 -31.18 -14.97
N ILE A 87 25.69 -30.53 -15.84
CA ILE A 87 25.37 -31.08 -17.15
C ILE A 87 26.54 -30.74 -18.08
N GLU A 88 27.54 -31.61 -18.03
CA GLU A 88 28.50 -31.96 -19.09
C GLU A 88 28.65 -30.95 -20.25
N ASP A 89 29.78 -30.23 -20.26
CA ASP A 89 30.50 -29.97 -21.51
C ASP A 89 31.99 -30.07 -21.21
N ASP A 90 32.53 -31.28 -21.36
CA ASP A 90 33.97 -31.58 -21.35
C ASP A 90 34.66 -31.05 -22.63
N ASP A 91 34.29 -29.86 -23.11
CA ASP A 91 34.85 -29.24 -24.31
C ASP A 91 34.43 -27.75 -24.48
N ASP A 92 34.75 -26.90 -23.50
CA ASP A 92 34.61 -25.42 -23.56
C ASP A 92 35.31 -24.76 -24.78
N SER A 93 36.02 -25.54 -25.57
CA SER A 93 36.77 -25.11 -26.76
C SER A 93 35.96 -25.13 -28.06
N TRP A 94 34.76 -25.72 -28.10
CA TRP A 94 33.95 -25.79 -29.33
C TRP A 94 32.71 -24.89 -29.32
N ILE A 95 32.61 -24.01 -30.32
CA ILE A 95 31.49 -23.07 -30.53
C ILE A 95 30.58 -23.61 -31.63
N SER A 96 29.28 -23.69 -31.41
CA SER A 96 28.32 -24.05 -32.47
C SER A 96 27.89 -22.82 -33.29
N ALA A 97 27.92 -22.94 -34.62
CA ALA A 97 27.51 -21.92 -35.57
C ALA A 97 26.61 -22.53 -36.66
N THR A 98 25.86 -21.70 -37.38
CA THR A 98 24.95 -22.13 -38.44
C THR A 98 25.35 -21.49 -39.76
N ASP A 99 25.48 -22.31 -40.81
CA ASP A 99 25.80 -21.85 -42.16
C ASP A 99 24.57 -21.25 -42.87
N ALA A 100 24.78 -20.53 -43.98
CA ALA A 100 23.73 -19.96 -44.82
C ALA A 100 22.72 -21.01 -45.35
N THR A 101 23.12 -22.29 -45.37
CA THR A 101 22.27 -23.43 -45.72
C THR A 101 21.40 -23.95 -44.57
N GLY A 102 21.52 -23.38 -43.37
CA GLY A 102 20.78 -23.79 -42.17
C GLY A 102 21.38 -25.01 -41.44
N LYS A 103 22.54 -25.51 -41.86
CA LYS A 103 23.23 -26.63 -41.20
C LYS A 103 24.12 -26.13 -40.07
N ARG A 104 24.09 -26.83 -38.94
CA ARG A 104 24.95 -26.55 -37.78
C ARG A 104 26.34 -27.13 -38.00
N TYR A 105 27.37 -26.36 -37.65
CA TYR A 105 28.77 -26.78 -37.61
C TYR A 105 29.42 -26.31 -36.31
N TYR A 106 30.52 -26.94 -35.93
CA TYR A 106 31.25 -26.66 -34.69
C TYR A 106 32.63 -26.08 -35.03
N ILE A 107 33.04 -25.03 -34.31
CA ILE A 107 34.28 -24.30 -34.51
C ILE A 107 35.13 -24.42 -33.25
N HIS A 108 36.35 -24.95 -33.36
CA HIS A 108 37.29 -24.97 -32.24
C HIS A 108 37.90 -23.58 -32.07
N ARG A 109 37.76 -22.98 -30.89
CA ARG A 109 38.17 -21.61 -30.59
C ARG A 109 39.67 -21.36 -30.78
N GLU A 110 40.49 -22.32 -30.35
CA GLU A 110 41.95 -22.17 -30.39
C GLU A 110 42.58 -22.54 -31.75
N THR A 111 42.08 -23.59 -32.40
CA THR A 111 42.66 -24.12 -33.64
C THR A 111 41.96 -23.62 -34.90
N ASN A 112 40.81 -22.94 -34.76
CA ASN A 112 39.91 -22.51 -35.84
C ASN A 112 39.50 -23.66 -36.78
N LYS A 113 39.56 -24.91 -36.31
CA LYS A 113 39.08 -26.07 -37.06
C LYS A 113 37.56 -26.09 -37.05
N THR A 114 36.98 -26.48 -38.17
CA THR A 114 35.52 -26.64 -38.31
C THR A 114 35.18 -28.10 -38.57
N VAL A 115 34.17 -28.59 -37.87
CA VAL A 115 33.66 -29.97 -38.02
C VAL A 115 32.14 -29.97 -38.06
N TRP A 116 31.57 -30.91 -38.81
CA TRP A 116 30.12 -31.04 -38.97
C TRP A 116 29.47 -31.93 -37.90
N THR A 117 30.28 -32.71 -37.19
CA THR A 117 29.87 -33.61 -36.12
C THR A 117 30.50 -33.12 -34.82
N LYS A 118 29.73 -33.00 -33.74
CA LYS A 118 30.28 -32.69 -32.41
C LYS A 118 31.29 -33.80 -32.05
N PRO A 119 32.53 -33.47 -31.68
CA PRO A 119 33.46 -34.47 -31.16
C PRO A 119 32.90 -35.14 -29.89
#